data_AF-A0AAD6T5W6-F1
#
_entry.id   AF-A0AAD6T5W6-F1
#
_cell.length_a   1.000
_cell.length_b   1.000
_cell.length_c   1.000
_cell.angle_alpha   90.00
_cell.angle_beta   90.00
_cell.angle_gamma   90.00
#
_symmetry.space_group_name_H-M   'P 1'
#
loop_
_entity.id
_entity.type
_entity.pdbx_description
1 polymer ?
#
loop_
_entity_poly.entity_id
_entity_poly.type
_entity_poly.pdbx_seq_one_letter_code
_entity_poly.pdbx_strand_id
1 'polypeptide(L)'
;MQAAASLNPPVLPPTGFSSPPSSATMSIPFILTSLLTYSAVLGSPNVRRAPQVYDACINANDIALTFDDGPYIYLRSISDQFTAAGAKATFYMNGNNFDCIYNAARISDVKYAYAAGHMIGSHTWSHADLTTLSTAQIQDGMFRMEEAFSRILGIKPAFMRPPFGSYNDNIQSIAAGRGQNLALWDWDTGDADGNTTAQSEALYNDVISAKVKNALILEHETEETTANVLVPFAIKLFQGKGYNLVTMAQCLGVNPYQAVGVAQQQTSAWTCDGTPDPGDACSGSIACETGTPVFSSTTTSGPTSTSTPPPVATGVTIRPGASSTTCLTASSNTDGATVVVEPCTTNNAAQTWVQNGQTLLVFGNKCLDVTNGVTNTNGVKMQIWTCTPGQGDAAQHWSITSTKTIQWAGQTECLDLSGGRLTSGNQIQVWLCENGNANQVWNLV
;
A
#
# COMPACT_ATOMS: atom_id res chain seq x y z
N MET A 1 -35.79 -19.39 -47.60
CA MET A 1 -36.31 -20.64 -48.18
C MET A 1 -35.66 -21.78 -47.41
N GLN A 2 -36.37 -22.40 -46.43
CA GLN A 2 -36.94 -23.78 -46.52
C GLN A 2 -35.89 -24.82 -46.96
N ALA A 3 -35.65 -25.95 -46.27
CA ALA A 3 -36.61 -26.84 -45.61
C ALA A 3 -35.95 -27.78 -44.58
N ALA A 4 -36.81 -28.51 -43.86
CA ALA A 4 -36.56 -29.45 -42.77
C ALA A 4 -36.94 -30.92 -43.14
N ALA A 5 -36.76 -31.83 -42.17
CA ALA A 5 -37.38 -33.18 -41.97
C ALA A 5 -36.76 -34.37 -42.75
N SER A 6 -36.26 -35.46 -42.13
CA SER A 6 -36.85 -36.51 -41.24
C SER A 6 -37.60 -37.62 -41.99
N LEU A 7 -37.14 -38.90 -41.87
CA LEU A 7 -37.94 -40.15 -41.91
C LEU A 7 -37.18 -41.33 -41.22
N ASN A 8 -37.92 -42.15 -40.44
CA ASN A 8 -37.56 -43.35 -39.64
C ASN A 8 -37.96 -44.67 -40.39
N PRO A 9 -38.05 -45.88 -39.74
CA PRO A 9 -37.09 -46.95 -39.37
C PRO A 9 -37.40 -48.29 -40.16
N PRO A 10 -37.10 -49.59 -39.78
CA PRO A 10 -37.69 -50.29 -38.61
C PRO A 10 -37.04 -51.63 -38.03
N VAL A 11 -37.59 -52.12 -36.90
CA VAL A 11 -37.87 -53.53 -36.43
C VAL A 11 -36.78 -54.52 -35.88
N LEU A 12 -37.09 -55.07 -34.69
CA LEU A 12 -36.54 -56.23 -33.92
C LEU A 12 -37.35 -57.54 -34.17
N PRO A 13 -36.90 -58.78 -33.80
CA PRO A 13 -37.32 -59.47 -32.53
C PRO A 13 -36.37 -60.64 -32.06
N PRO A 14 -36.71 -61.61 -31.16
CA PRO A 14 -37.58 -61.64 -29.95
C PRO A 14 -37.00 -62.33 -28.65
N THR A 15 -37.70 -62.06 -27.52
CA THR A 15 -38.16 -62.91 -26.38
C THR A 15 -37.25 -63.57 -25.32
N GLY A 16 -37.66 -63.42 -24.05
CA GLY A 16 -37.46 -64.39 -22.95
C GLY A 16 -37.96 -63.92 -21.57
N PHE A 17 -39.11 -64.44 -21.10
CA PHE A 17 -39.77 -64.17 -19.81
C PHE A 17 -39.20 -64.99 -18.63
N SER A 18 -39.24 -64.46 -17.40
CA SER A 18 -39.91 -65.09 -16.22
C SER A 18 -39.71 -64.30 -14.90
N SER A 19 -40.72 -64.36 -14.03
CA SER A 19 -40.79 -63.92 -12.62
C SER A 19 -41.76 -64.88 -11.90
N PRO A 20 -42.07 -64.80 -10.58
CA PRO A 20 -41.40 -64.28 -9.37
C PRO A 20 -41.34 -65.42 -8.27
N PRO A 21 -41.26 -65.22 -6.91
CA PRO A 21 -42.28 -64.54 -6.07
C PRO A 21 -41.76 -63.69 -4.89
N SER A 22 -42.69 -62.94 -4.29
CA SER A 22 -42.58 -62.09 -3.09
C SER A 22 -42.51 -62.87 -1.77
N SER A 23 -41.88 -62.30 -0.73
CA SER A 23 -42.55 -61.80 0.51
C SER A 23 -41.62 -61.73 1.73
N ALA A 24 -41.95 -60.77 2.60
CA ALA A 24 -41.73 -60.72 4.05
C ALA A 24 -40.66 -59.75 4.61
N THR A 25 -41.21 -58.85 5.41
CA THR A 25 -40.66 -57.82 6.30
C THR A 25 -39.76 -58.36 7.42
N MET A 26 -38.69 -57.62 7.77
CA MET A 26 -38.24 -57.51 9.16
C MET A 26 -37.36 -56.27 9.36
N SER A 27 -37.75 -55.41 10.30
CA SER A 27 -37.07 -54.18 10.70
C SER A 27 -36.00 -54.46 11.76
N ILE A 28 -34.78 -53.95 11.58
CA ILE A 28 -33.76 -53.76 12.63
C ILE A 28 -33.02 -52.44 12.35
N PRO A 29 -32.83 -51.54 13.33
CA PRO A 29 -32.16 -50.25 13.10
C PRO A 29 -30.64 -50.46 13.06
N PHE A 30 -30.01 -50.19 11.93
CA PHE A 30 -28.56 -50.04 11.85
C PHE A 30 -28.18 -48.60 12.19
N ILE A 31 -27.47 -48.45 13.30
CA ILE A 31 -26.76 -47.22 13.66
C ILE A 31 -25.64 -47.03 12.62
N LEU A 32 -25.82 -46.07 11.72
CA LEU A 32 -24.79 -45.62 10.79
C LEU A 32 -23.87 -44.63 11.54
N THR A 33 -22.72 -45.12 12.03
CA THR A 33 -21.60 -44.24 12.40
C THR A 33 -20.88 -43.85 11.12
N SER A 34 -21.20 -42.66 10.59
CA SER A 34 -20.46 -42.01 9.52
C SER A 34 -19.11 -41.51 10.05
N LEU A 35 -18.02 -42.25 9.79
CA LEU A 35 -16.67 -41.71 9.90
C LEU A 35 -16.46 -40.68 8.77
N LEU A 36 -16.56 -39.40 9.11
CA LEU A 36 -16.02 -38.31 8.31
C LEU A 36 -14.49 -38.39 8.39
N THR A 37 -13.85 -38.93 7.36
CA THR A 37 -12.42 -38.75 7.15
C THR A 37 -12.19 -37.28 6.76
N TYR A 38 -11.79 -36.49 7.74
CA TYR A 38 -11.34 -35.11 7.54
C TYR A 38 -9.95 -35.18 6.87
N SER A 39 -9.90 -35.10 5.55
CA SER A 39 -8.65 -34.78 4.86
C SER A 39 -8.27 -33.37 5.29
N ALA A 40 -7.30 -33.26 6.20
CA ALA A 40 -6.65 -32.00 6.49
C ALA A 40 -6.02 -31.50 5.19
N VAL A 41 -6.66 -30.50 4.57
CA VAL A 41 -5.98 -29.63 3.62
C VAL A 41 -4.94 -28.90 4.44
N LEU A 42 -3.70 -29.40 4.40
CA LEU A 42 -2.55 -28.64 4.85
C LEU A 42 -2.55 -27.38 3.98
N GLY A 43 -3.03 -26.27 4.56
CA GLY A 43 -2.91 -24.96 3.96
C GLY A 43 -1.45 -24.76 3.59
N SER A 44 -1.20 -24.52 2.30
CA SER A 44 0.11 -24.13 1.82
C SER A 44 0.64 -23.01 2.71
N PRO A 45 1.94 -23.02 3.06
CA PRO A 45 2.51 -21.89 3.78
C PRO A 45 2.16 -20.62 3.00
N ASN A 46 1.71 -19.58 3.71
CA ASN A 46 1.51 -18.25 3.13
C ASN A 46 2.81 -17.85 2.43
N VAL A 47 2.87 -18.09 1.12
CA VAL A 47 3.92 -17.57 0.26
C VAL A 47 3.71 -16.07 0.35
N ARG A 48 4.58 -15.37 1.08
CA ARG A 48 4.72 -13.92 0.93
C ARG A 48 4.83 -13.70 -0.58
N ARG A 49 3.81 -13.08 -1.21
CA ARG A 49 3.81 -12.87 -2.66
C ARG A 49 5.14 -12.21 -3.01
N ALA A 50 5.87 -12.83 -3.91
CA ALA A 50 7.05 -12.19 -4.47
C ALA A 50 6.62 -10.82 -5.04
N PRO A 51 7.45 -9.78 -4.89
CA PRO A 51 7.22 -8.48 -5.53
C PRO A 51 6.91 -8.71 -7.01
N GLN A 52 5.79 -8.17 -7.47
CA GLN A 52 5.41 -8.35 -8.88
C GLN A 52 6.19 -7.33 -9.71
N VAL A 53 6.79 -7.82 -10.80
CA VAL A 53 7.26 -6.95 -11.88
C VAL A 53 6.12 -6.87 -12.87
N TYR A 54 5.68 -5.65 -13.16
CA TYR A 54 4.63 -5.40 -14.14
C TYR A 54 5.25 -4.75 -15.37
N ASP A 55 5.35 -5.51 -16.44
CA ASP A 55 5.85 -5.08 -17.75
C ASP A 55 4.71 -4.96 -18.79
N ALA A 56 3.53 -5.50 -18.52
CA ALA A 56 2.38 -5.41 -19.42
C ALA A 56 1.06 -5.13 -18.70
N CYS A 57 0.14 -4.50 -19.43
CA CYS A 57 -1.23 -4.30 -18.99
C CYS A 57 -2.04 -5.62 -18.99
N ILE A 58 -3.07 -5.70 -18.15
CA ILE A 58 -3.90 -6.91 -18.02
C ILE A 58 -5.30 -6.70 -18.60
N ASN A 59 -5.88 -5.52 -18.36
CA ASN A 59 -7.22 -5.21 -18.83
C ASN A 59 -7.23 -4.97 -20.33
N ALA A 60 -8.17 -5.59 -21.04
CA ALA A 60 -8.32 -5.39 -22.47
C ALA A 60 -8.89 -4.00 -22.77
N ASN A 61 -8.47 -3.44 -23.90
CA ASN A 61 -8.80 -2.13 -24.42
C ASN A 61 -8.19 -0.94 -23.64
N ASP A 62 -7.36 -1.19 -22.64
CA ASP A 62 -6.70 -0.15 -21.85
C ASP A 62 -5.27 0.11 -22.37
N ILE A 63 -4.91 1.39 -22.49
CA ILE A 63 -3.56 1.86 -22.77
C ILE A 63 -3.15 2.76 -21.60
N ALA A 64 -2.01 2.44 -20.97
CA ALA A 64 -1.42 3.24 -19.92
C ALA A 64 -0.21 4.00 -20.50
N LEU A 65 -0.38 5.31 -20.70
CA LEU A 65 0.74 6.22 -20.98
C LEU A 65 1.40 6.59 -19.66
N THR A 66 2.70 6.33 -19.56
CA THR A 66 3.49 6.52 -18.34
C THR A 66 4.68 7.43 -18.59
N PHE A 67 4.92 8.38 -17.70
CA PHE A 67 5.92 9.42 -17.86
C PHE A 67 6.93 9.39 -16.71
N ASP A 68 8.21 9.31 -17.05
CA ASP A 68 9.32 9.28 -16.10
C ASP A 68 9.96 10.66 -15.91
N ASP A 69 10.90 10.73 -14.97
CA ASP A 69 11.83 11.84 -14.70
C ASP A 69 11.28 13.17 -14.15
N GLY A 70 9.96 13.27 -14.04
CA GLY A 70 9.27 14.40 -13.41
C GLY A 70 9.49 14.53 -11.89
N PRO A 71 8.88 15.53 -11.24
CA PRO A 71 8.06 16.57 -11.85
C PRO A 71 8.93 17.64 -12.52
N TYR A 72 8.55 18.06 -13.72
CA TYR A 72 9.20 19.14 -14.45
C TYR A 72 8.20 20.21 -14.91
N ILE A 73 8.65 21.16 -15.73
CA ILE A 73 7.83 22.30 -16.16
C ILE A 73 6.62 21.90 -17.03
N TYR A 74 6.62 20.70 -17.59
CA TYR A 74 5.57 20.21 -18.49
C TYR A 74 4.47 19.38 -17.82
N LEU A 75 4.64 18.94 -16.56
CA LEU A 75 3.66 18.10 -15.85
C LEU A 75 2.23 18.66 -15.93
N ARG A 76 2.07 19.96 -15.70
CA ARG A 76 0.75 20.61 -15.72
C ARG A 76 0.12 20.61 -17.11
N SER A 77 0.88 20.94 -18.15
CA SER A 77 0.33 20.96 -19.52
C SER A 77 -0.04 19.56 -20.01
N ILE A 78 0.74 18.55 -19.63
CA ILE A 78 0.39 17.14 -19.90
C ILE A 78 -0.90 16.78 -19.16
N SER A 79 -1.00 17.08 -17.86
CA SER A 79 -2.20 16.81 -17.06
C SER A 79 -3.46 17.48 -17.63
N ASP A 80 -3.34 18.72 -18.12
CA ASP A 80 -4.43 19.45 -18.77
C ASP A 80 -4.91 18.74 -20.05
N GLN A 81 -3.97 18.25 -20.88
CA GLN A 81 -4.30 17.53 -22.12
C GLN A 81 -5.06 16.23 -21.83
N PHE A 82 -4.61 15.43 -20.86
CA PHE A 82 -5.33 14.21 -20.45
C PHE A 82 -6.70 14.54 -19.84
N THR A 83 -6.78 15.58 -19.01
CA THR A 83 -8.04 16.02 -18.40
C THR A 83 -9.05 16.46 -19.45
N ALA A 84 -8.62 17.25 -20.44
CA ALA A 84 -9.46 17.69 -21.56
C ALA A 84 -9.96 16.51 -22.41
N ALA A 85 -9.17 15.45 -22.52
CA ALA A 85 -9.53 14.21 -23.23
C ALA A 85 -10.36 13.22 -22.40
N GLY A 86 -10.69 13.54 -21.14
CA GLY A 86 -11.37 12.61 -20.23
C GLY A 86 -10.55 11.37 -19.88
N ALA A 87 -9.23 11.46 -20.00
CA ALA A 87 -8.26 10.38 -19.84
C ALA A 87 -7.41 10.55 -18.57
N LYS A 88 -6.61 9.52 -18.25
CA LYS A 88 -5.62 9.55 -17.16
C LYS A 88 -4.27 8.99 -17.63
N ALA A 89 -3.21 9.40 -16.95
CA ALA A 89 -1.83 8.94 -17.13
C ALA A 89 -1.24 8.50 -15.78
N THR A 90 -0.04 7.93 -15.83
CA THR A 90 0.81 7.65 -14.66
C THR A 90 2.12 8.43 -14.76
N PHE A 91 2.54 9.05 -13.67
CA PHE A 91 3.81 9.78 -13.58
C PHE A 91 4.72 9.13 -12.55
N TYR A 92 5.89 8.64 -12.96
CA TYR A 92 6.94 8.16 -12.08
C TYR A 92 7.93 9.29 -11.83
N MET A 93 7.93 9.81 -10.61
CA MET A 93 8.65 11.04 -10.27
C MET A 93 9.91 10.80 -9.45
N ASN A 94 10.91 11.62 -9.69
CA ASN A 94 12.09 11.80 -8.88
C ASN A 94 11.91 12.84 -7.77
N GLY A 95 12.85 12.82 -6.83
CA GLY A 95 12.94 13.82 -5.75
C GLY A 95 13.81 15.02 -6.13
N ASN A 96 14.99 14.75 -6.71
CA ASN A 96 15.94 15.77 -7.15
C ASN A 96 16.63 15.28 -8.42
N ASN A 97 16.07 15.63 -9.57
CA ASN A 97 16.60 15.27 -10.90
C ASN A 97 16.60 16.51 -11.81
N PHE A 98 15.62 16.65 -12.72
CA PHE A 98 15.45 17.82 -13.58
C PHE A 98 15.02 19.09 -12.82
N ASP A 99 14.31 18.90 -11.71
CA ASP A 99 13.97 19.95 -10.73
C ASP A 99 13.88 19.29 -9.35
N CYS A 100 13.88 20.12 -8.31
CA CYS A 100 13.63 19.67 -6.95
C CYS A 100 12.12 19.51 -6.74
N ILE A 101 11.67 18.34 -6.28
CA ILE A 101 10.25 18.07 -5.99
C ILE A 101 9.67 19.04 -4.94
N TYR A 102 10.52 19.61 -4.08
CA TYR A 102 10.14 20.60 -3.06
C TYR A 102 10.14 22.05 -3.56
N ASN A 103 10.48 22.31 -4.83
CA ASN A 103 10.25 23.60 -5.45
C ASN A 103 8.75 23.93 -5.41
N ALA A 104 8.39 25.16 -5.02
CA ALA A 104 7.00 25.57 -4.86
C ALA A 104 6.15 25.37 -6.14
N ALA A 105 6.76 25.59 -7.32
CA ALA A 105 6.09 25.32 -8.59
C ALA A 105 5.82 23.81 -8.78
N ARG A 106 6.83 22.97 -8.52
CA ARG A 106 6.71 21.51 -8.63
C ARG A 106 5.71 20.93 -7.64
N ILE A 107 5.71 21.37 -6.37
CA ILE A 107 4.70 20.98 -5.39
C ILE A 107 3.28 21.28 -5.90
N SER A 108 3.07 22.47 -6.49
CA SER A 108 1.78 22.87 -7.06
C SER A 108 1.35 21.97 -8.22
N ASP A 109 2.28 21.66 -9.12
CA ASP A 109 2.03 20.82 -10.31
C ASP A 109 1.75 19.37 -9.91
N VAL A 110 2.51 18.81 -8.96
CA VAL A 110 2.31 17.45 -8.42
C VAL A 110 0.94 17.31 -7.75
N LYS A 111 0.56 18.27 -6.89
CA LYS A 111 -0.77 18.31 -6.26
C LYS A 111 -1.89 18.37 -7.30
N TYR A 112 -1.68 19.13 -8.37
CA TYR A 112 -2.67 19.27 -9.44
C TYR A 112 -2.85 17.98 -10.24
N ALA A 113 -1.75 17.37 -10.69
CA ALA A 113 -1.81 16.11 -11.42
C ALA A 113 -2.47 14.99 -10.59
N TYR A 114 -2.14 14.91 -9.30
CA TYR A 114 -2.79 13.98 -8.38
C TYR A 114 -4.29 14.26 -8.21
N ALA A 115 -4.68 15.53 -8.02
CA ALA A 115 -6.10 15.92 -7.91
C ALA A 115 -6.88 15.69 -9.21
N ALA A 116 -6.22 15.76 -10.37
CA ALA A 116 -6.79 15.37 -11.66
C ALA A 116 -7.00 13.86 -11.80
N GLY A 117 -6.59 13.05 -10.82
CA GLY A 117 -6.80 11.60 -10.79
C GLY A 117 -5.74 10.80 -11.55
N HIS A 118 -4.61 11.42 -11.90
CA HIS A 118 -3.46 10.68 -12.41
C HIS A 118 -2.83 9.85 -11.30
N MET A 119 -2.17 8.75 -11.69
CA MET A 119 -1.38 7.96 -10.75
C MET A 119 0.00 8.59 -10.60
N ILE A 120 0.50 8.62 -9.37
CA ILE A 120 1.83 9.11 -9.03
C ILE A 120 2.63 7.93 -8.45
N GLY A 121 3.76 7.60 -9.06
CA GLY A 121 4.66 6.52 -8.66
C GLY A 121 6.06 7.05 -8.37
N SER A 122 6.90 6.23 -7.72
CA SER A 122 8.29 6.59 -7.44
C SER A 122 9.21 6.25 -8.61
N HIS A 123 10.14 7.14 -8.93
CA HIS A 123 11.27 6.85 -9.83
C HIS A 123 12.62 6.99 -9.11
N THR A 124 12.64 6.80 -7.78
CA THR A 124 13.77 7.03 -6.86
C THR A 124 14.15 8.50 -6.67
N TRP A 125 15.02 8.82 -5.72
CA TRP A 125 15.38 10.21 -5.41
C TRP A 125 16.09 10.93 -6.55
N SER A 126 17.18 10.35 -7.06
CA SER A 126 18.15 11.03 -7.92
C SER A 126 18.38 10.31 -9.27
N HIS A 127 17.50 9.38 -9.65
CA HIS A 127 17.60 8.67 -10.94
C HIS A 127 18.92 7.86 -11.12
N ALA A 128 19.53 7.41 -10.02
CA ALA A 128 20.73 6.58 -10.08
C ALA A 128 20.43 5.13 -10.50
N ASP A 129 21.33 4.48 -11.24
CA ASP A 129 21.23 3.06 -11.56
C ASP A 129 21.39 2.24 -10.28
N LEU A 130 20.26 1.70 -9.80
CA LEU A 130 20.18 0.98 -8.54
C LEU A 130 21.09 -0.24 -8.48
N THR A 131 21.48 -0.82 -9.63
CA THR A 131 22.37 -2.00 -9.66
C THR A 131 23.81 -1.67 -9.29
N THR A 132 24.18 -0.39 -9.35
CA THR A 132 25.51 0.12 -9.00
C THR A 132 25.62 0.56 -7.53
N LEU A 133 24.49 0.63 -6.83
CA LEU A 133 24.39 1.17 -5.48
C LEU A 133 24.47 0.09 -4.40
N SER A 134 24.89 0.51 -3.21
CA SER A 134 24.73 -0.30 -1.99
C SER A 134 23.25 -0.36 -1.56
N THR A 135 22.86 -1.42 -0.84
CA THR A 135 21.51 -1.54 -0.26
C THR A 135 21.10 -0.33 0.57
N ALA A 136 22.02 0.29 1.32
CA ALA A 136 21.73 1.49 2.10
C ALA A 136 21.36 2.69 1.22
N GLN A 137 22.10 2.91 0.12
CA GLN A 137 21.81 3.98 -0.84
C GLN A 137 20.47 3.77 -1.55
N ILE A 138 20.17 2.52 -1.96
CA ILE A 138 18.88 2.19 -2.57
C ILE A 138 17.74 2.50 -1.59
N GLN A 139 17.86 2.05 -0.34
CA GLN A 139 16.84 2.29 0.67
C GLN A 139 16.66 3.78 0.99
N ASP A 140 17.73 4.55 1.12
CA ASP A 140 17.67 6.00 1.34
C ASP A 140 16.98 6.72 0.16
N GLY A 141 17.36 6.41 -1.08
CA GLY A 141 16.74 7.02 -2.26
C GLY A 141 15.25 6.72 -2.38
N MET A 142 14.83 5.48 -2.12
CA MET A 142 13.40 5.12 -2.09
C MET A 142 12.67 5.76 -0.92
N PHE A 143 13.32 5.81 0.24
CA PHE A 143 12.78 6.39 1.46
C PHE A 143 12.47 7.89 1.30
N ARG A 144 13.41 8.68 0.78
CA ARG A 144 13.21 10.12 0.57
C ARG A 144 12.06 10.41 -0.39
N MET A 145 11.90 9.56 -1.41
CA MET A 145 10.79 9.69 -2.36
C MET A 145 9.44 9.39 -1.69
N GLU A 146 9.37 8.34 -0.86
CA GLU A 146 8.20 8.06 -0.03
C GLU A 146 7.87 9.23 0.90
N GLU A 147 8.88 9.84 1.53
CA GLU A 147 8.73 11.00 2.39
C GLU A 147 8.21 12.23 1.64
N ALA A 148 8.74 12.50 0.45
CA ALA A 148 8.27 13.61 -0.38
C ALA A 148 6.80 13.44 -0.78
N PHE A 149 6.38 12.26 -1.22
CA PHE A 149 4.98 11.99 -1.54
C PHE A 149 4.07 12.04 -0.33
N SER A 150 4.54 11.52 0.80
CA SER A 150 3.91 11.67 2.10
C SER A 150 3.62 13.14 2.41
N ARG A 151 4.64 14.00 2.33
CA ARG A 151 4.55 15.43 2.59
C ARG A 151 3.63 16.15 1.62
N ILE A 152 3.83 15.94 0.33
CA ILE A 152 3.16 16.72 -0.72
C ILE A 152 1.72 16.27 -0.94
N LEU A 153 1.45 14.97 -0.90
CA LEU A 153 0.17 14.37 -1.32
C LEU A 153 -0.52 13.57 -0.21
N GLY A 154 0.19 13.21 0.87
CA GLY A 154 -0.33 12.32 1.90
C GLY A 154 -0.38 10.86 1.48
N ILE A 155 0.33 10.45 0.43
CA ILE A 155 0.25 9.09 -0.11
C ILE A 155 1.50 8.27 0.18
N LYS A 156 1.35 6.95 0.22
CA LYS A 156 2.45 5.99 0.13
C LYS A 156 2.33 5.19 -1.18
N PRO A 157 3.26 5.33 -2.14
CA PRO A 157 3.17 4.66 -3.44
C PRO A 157 3.23 3.13 -3.31
N ALA A 158 2.44 2.41 -4.11
CA ALA A 158 2.53 0.95 -4.24
C ALA A 158 3.42 0.52 -5.42
N PHE A 159 3.96 1.47 -6.17
CA PHE A 159 4.77 1.24 -7.36
C PHE A 159 6.00 2.13 -7.35
N MET A 160 7.10 1.54 -7.80
CA MET A 160 8.27 2.28 -8.24
C MET A 160 8.72 1.74 -9.60
N ARG A 161 9.21 2.62 -10.46
CA ARG A 161 9.92 2.22 -11.67
C ARG A 161 11.42 2.37 -11.40
N PRO A 162 12.23 1.33 -11.59
CA PRO A 162 13.68 1.47 -11.46
C PRO A 162 14.23 2.34 -12.60
N PRO A 163 15.11 3.32 -12.34
CA PRO A 163 15.84 4.06 -13.36
C PRO A 163 16.47 3.12 -14.39
N PHE A 164 16.43 3.50 -15.67
CA PHE A 164 16.92 2.71 -16.82
C PHE A 164 16.25 1.34 -16.99
N GLY A 165 15.15 1.06 -16.28
CA GLY A 165 14.56 -0.29 -16.21
C GLY A 165 15.49 -1.32 -15.53
N SER A 166 16.57 -0.87 -14.90
CA SER A 166 17.65 -1.73 -14.39
C SER A 166 17.36 -2.23 -12.98
N TYR A 167 17.22 -3.54 -12.81
CA TYR A 167 16.99 -4.15 -11.51
C TYR A 167 17.58 -5.56 -11.37
N ASN A 168 17.70 -6.03 -10.13
CA ASN A 168 18.12 -7.37 -9.75
C ASN A 168 17.31 -7.87 -8.54
N ASP A 169 17.53 -9.11 -8.11
CA ASP A 169 16.80 -9.73 -6.98
C ASP A 169 16.87 -8.90 -5.68
N ASN A 170 18.00 -8.23 -5.42
CA ASN A 170 18.15 -7.37 -4.24
C ASN A 170 17.21 -6.17 -4.31
N ILE A 171 17.16 -5.47 -5.45
CA ILE A 171 16.27 -4.32 -5.68
C ILE A 171 14.81 -4.74 -5.59
N GLN A 172 14.46 -5.86 -6.21
CA GLN A 172 13.11 -6.40 -6.17
C GLN A 172 12.70 -6.74 -4.71
N SER A 173 13.61 -7.35 -3.95
CA SER A 173 13.40 -7.67 -2.52
C SER A 173 13.24 -6.41 -1.66
N ILE A 174 14.04 -5.37 -1.90
CA ILE A 174 13.92 -4.08 -1.21
C ILE A 174 12.55 -3.47 -1.51
N ALA A 175 12.13 -3.41 -2.78
CA ALA A 175 10.81 -2.92 -3.16
C ALA A 175 9.69 -3.71 -2.46
N ALA A 176 9.78 -5.04 -2.43
CA ALA A 176 8.84 -5.90 -1.72
C ALA A 176 8.74 -5.57 -0.23
N GLY A 177 9.89 -5.40 0.44
CA GLY A 177 9.96 -5.05 1.85
C GLY A 177 9.31 -3.70 2.16
N ARG A 178 9.26 -2.80 1.17
CA ARG A 178 8.60 -1.50 1.25
C ARG A 178 7.13 -1.53 0.81
N GLY A 179 6.62 -2.68 0.37
CA GLY A 179 5.25 -2.86 -0.14
C GLY A 179 5.06 -2.28 -1.55
N GLN A 180 6.15 -2.09 -2.30
CA GLN A 180 6.15 -1.59 -3.67
C GLN A 180 6.33 -2.71 -4.68
N ASN A 181 5.70 -2.57 -5.84
CA ASN A 181 5.92 -3.38 -7.03
C ASN A 181 6.84 -2.64 -8.01
N LEU A 182 7.53 -3.40 -8.86
CA LEU A 182 8.33 -2.81 -9.94
C LEU A 182 7.44 -2.59 -11.16
N ALA A 183 7.51 -1.40 -11.73
CA ALA A 183 6.82 -1.03 -12.95
C ALA A 183 7.81 -0.87 -14.10
N LEU A 184 7.69 -1.71 -15.14
CA LEU A 184 8.40 -1.55 -16.41
C LEU A 184 7.40 -1.12 -17.50
N TRP A 185 7.62 -1.57 -18.74
CA TRP A 185 6.85 -1.24 -19.93
C TRP A 185 7.00 -2.37 -20.97
N ASP A 186 6.04 -2.47 -21.88
CA ASP A 186 6.07 -3.38 -23.03
C ASP A 186 6.25 -2.63 -24.35
N TRP A 187 6.12 -1.30 -24.33
CA TRP A 187 6.40 -0.40 -25.46
C TRP A 187 7.17 0.83 -25.00
N ASP A 188 8.19 1.18 -25.78
CA ASP A 188 9.07 2.32 -25.53
C ASP A 188 8.97 3.28 -26.70
N THR A 189 8.80 4.57 -26.44
CA THR A 189 8.76 5.61 -27.49
C THR A 189 10.16 6.07 -27.92
N GLY A 190 11.19 5.73 -27.14
CA GLY A 190 12.56 6.20 -27.28
C GLY A 190 12.68 7.72 -27.32
N ASP A 191 11.71 8.44 -26.73
CA ASP A 191 11.64 9.90 -26.73
C ASP A 191 12.84 10.53 -26.02
N ALA A 192 13.36 9.87 -24.98
CA ALA A 192 14.61 10.25 -24.31
C ALA A 192 15.87 9.56 -24.89
N ASP A 193 15.71 8.57 -25.78
CA ASP A 193 16.82 7.77 -26.36
C ASP A 193 17.31 8.27 -27.72
N GLY A 194 16.97 9.52 -28.06
CA GLY A 194 17.41 10.18 -29.29
C GLY A 194 16.56 9.88 -30.52
N ASN A 195 15.37 9.27 -30.37
CA ASN A 195 14.40 9.23 -31.46
C ASN A 195 13.95 10.65 -31.82
N THR A 196 13.79 10.90 -33.12
CA THR A 196 13.04 12.07 -33.59
C THR A 196 11.57 11.90 -33.26
N THR A 197 10.83 13.01 -33.18
CA THR A 197 9.37 13.00 -32.95
C THR A 197 8.63 12.07 -33.94
N ALA A 198 9.03 12.06 -35.21
CA ALA A 198 8.41 11.19 -36.21
C ALA A 198 8.67 9.69 -35.97
N GLN A 199 9.82 9.34 -35.39
CA GLN A 199 10.13 7.96 -35.01
C GLN A 199 9.30 7.53 -33.79
N SER A 200 9.17 8.39 -32.78
CA SER A 200 8.31 8.12 -31.62
C SER A 200 6.83 8.03 -32.00
N GLU A 201 6.35 8.89 -32.92
CA GLU A 201 5.00 8.77 -33.49
C GLU A 201 4.80 7.43 -34.23
N ALA A 202 5.81 6.97 -34.97
CA ALA A 202 5.75 5.68 -35.67
C ALA A 202 5.62 4.52 -34.66
N LEU A 203 6.31 4.58 -33.52
CA LEU A 203 6.23 3.57 -32.47
C LEU A 203 4.81 3.45 -31.87
N TYR A 204 4.08 4.55 -31.68
CA TYR A 204 2.67 4.46 -31.31
C TYR A 204 1.80 3.82 -32.41
N ASN A 205 2.11 4.10 -33.68
CA ASN A 205 1.40 3.45 -34.79
C ASN A 205 1.69 1.95 -34.84
N ASP A 206 2.88 1.51 -34.41
CA ASP A 206 3.23 0.10 -34.30
C ASP A 206 2.41 -0.61 -33.20
N VAL A 207 2.15 0.05 -32.07
CA VAL A 207 1.22 -0.45 -31.03
C VAL A 207 -0.15 -0.78 -31.65
N ILE A 208 -0.70 0.15 -32.45
CA ILE A 208 -1.98 -0.04 -33.13
C ILE A 208 -1.89 -1.15 -34.18
N SER A 209 -0.82 -1.17 -34.97
CA SER A 209 -0.62 -2.11 -36.07
C SER A 209 -0.44 -3.55 -35.58
N ALA A 210 0.17 -3.72 -34.40
CA ALA A 210 0.28 -4.99 -33.70
C ALA A 210 -1.08 -5.51 -33.17
N LYS A 211 -2.15 -4.69 -33.24
CA LYS A 211 -3.50 -5.02 -32.75
C LYS A 211 -3.48 -5.50 -31.30
N VAL A 212 -2.68 -4.82 -30.48
CA VAL A 212 -2.55 -5.16 -29.07
C VAL A 212 -3.90 -5.10 -28.38
N LYS A 213 -4.09 -5.93 -27.36
CA LYS A 213 -5.28 -5.81 -26.51
C LYS A 213 -5.13 -4.69 -25.51
N ASN A 214 -3.91 -4.31 -25.19
CA ASN A 214 -3.53 -3.29 -24.23
C ASN A 214 -2.05 -2.94 -24.41
N ALA A 215 -1.59 -1.88 -23.75
CA ALA A 215 -0.19 -1.46 -23.77
C ALA A 215 0.15 -0.62 -22.54
N LEU A 216 1.38 -0.78 -22.07
CA LEU A 216 2.02 0.02 -21.03
C LEU A 216 3.23 0.73 -21.64
N ILE A 217 3.06 2.01 -21.94
CA ILE A 217 3.98 2.77 -22.78
C ILE A 217 4.88 3.65 -21.92
N LEU A 218 6.19 3.57 -22.13
CA LEU A 218 7.21 4.45 -21.54
C LEU A 218 7.41 5.72 -22.37
N GLU A 219 7.39 6.85 -21.67
CA GLU A 219 7.70 8.19 -22.13
C GLU A 219 8.35 9.00 -20.99
N HIS A 220 8.80 10.23 -21.28
CA HIS A 220 9.43 11.11 -20.31
C HIS A 220 8.75 12.48 -20.35
N GLU A 221 8.19 12.94 -19.21
CA GLU A 221 7.52 14.24 -19.18
C GLU A 221 8.49 15.43 -19.28
N THR A 222 9.79 15.17 -19.14
CA THR A 222 10.84 16.19 -19.20
C THR A 222 11.18 16.61 -20.63
N GLU A 223 10.74 15.83 -21.62
CA GLU A 223 10.96 16.12 -23.04
C GLU A 223 9.88 17.07 -23.59
N GLU A 224 10.32 18.20 -24.13
CA GLU A 224 9.42 19.22 -24.69
C GLU A 224 8.57 18.66 -25.84
N THR A 225 9.18 17.84 -26.69
CA THR A 225 8.53 17.18 -27.81
C THR A 225 7.50 16.17 -27.34
N THR A 226 7.78 15.45 -26.25
CA THR A 226 6.81 14.54 -25.63
C THR A 226 5.59 15.31 -25.15
N ALA A 227 5.81 16.37 -24.37
CA ALA A 227 4.74 17.18 -23.80
C ALA A 227 3.85 17.88 -24.84
N ASN A 228 4.48 18.44 -25.89
CA ASN A 228 3.80 19.33 -26.83
C ASN A 228 3.39 18.67 -28.15
N VAL A 229 3.95 17.50 -28.49
CA VAL A 229 3.69 16.82 -29.78
C VAL A 229 3.24 15.38 -29.60
N LEU A 230 3.97 14.57 -28.83
CA LEU A 230 3.65 13.14 -28.70
C LEU A 230 2.38 12.90 -27.89
N VAL A 231 2.22 13.55 -26.74
CA VAL A 231 1.00 13.46 -25.92
C VAL A 231 -0.29 13.76 -26.71
N PRO A 232 -0.44 14.91 -27.41
CA PRO A 232 -1.67 15.18 -28.15
C PRO A 232 -1.86 14.22 -29.34
N PHE A 233 -0.77 13.76 -29.97
CA PHE A 233 -0.82 12.74 -31.02
C PHE A 233 -1.32 11.40 -30.48
N ALA A 234 -0.74 10.90 -29.39
CA ALA A 234 -1.08 9.64 -28.75
C ALA A 234 -2.52 9.61 -28.27
N ILE A 235 -2.98 10.67 -27.59
CA ILE A 235 -4.36 10.82 -27.14
C ILE A 235 -5.32 10.64 -28.32
N LYS A 236 -5.10 11.39 -29.41
CA LYS A 236 -5.94 11.33 -30.61
C LYS A 236 -5.89 9.96 -31.28
N LEU A 237 -4.70 9.37 -31.39
CA LEU A 237 -4.49 8.07 -32.03
C LEU A 237 -5.23 6.96 -31.27
N PHE A 238 -4.94 6.80 -29.98
CA PHE A 238 -5.47 5.68 -29.18
C PHE A 238 -6.98 5.80 -28.96
N GLN A 239 -7.47 6.97 -28.57
CA GLN A 239 -8.92 7.17 -28.40
C GLN A 239 -9.67 7.07 -29.75
N GLY A 240 -9.08 7.57 -30.84
CA GLY A 240 -9.64 7.42 -32.19
C GLY A 240 -9.72 5.97 -32.68
N LYS A 241 -8.94 5.07 -32.08
CA LYS A 241 -8.99 3.62 -32.30
C LYS A 241 -9.85 2.87 -31.26
N GLY A 242 -10.45 3.59 -30.32
CA GLY A 242 -11.38 3.05 -29.33
C GLY A 242 -10.75 2.58 -28.03
N TYR A 243 -9.46 2.82 -27.81
CA TYR A 243 -8.80 2.46 -26.54
C TYR A 243 -9.16 3.44 -25.42
N ASN A 244 -9.15 2.95 -24.19
CA ASN A 244 -9.24 3.76 -22.98
C ASN A 244 -7.82 4.18 -22.56
N LEU A 245 -7.63 5.46 -22.26
CA LEU A 245 -6.38 5.97 -21.70
C LEU A 245 -6.52 6.11 -20.18
N VAL A 246 -5.84 5.24 -19.45
CA VAL A 246 -6.04 4.99 -18.03
C VAL A 246 -4.73 5.02 -17.27
N THR A 247 -4.80 5.07 -15.93
CA THR A 247 -3.60 4.89 -15.10
C THR A 247 -3.09 3.45 -15.21
N MET A 248 -1.79 3.24 -15.00
CA MET A 248 -1.20 1.90 -14.93
C MET A 248 -1.91 1.01 -13.89
N ALA A 249 -2.23 1.54 -12.70
CA ALA A 249 -2.96 0.79 -11.69
C ALA A 249 -4.35 0.31 -12.16
N GLN A 250 -5.06 1.15 -12.92
CA GLN A 250 -6.33 0.74 -13.55
C GLN A 250 -6.10 -0.31 -14.63
N CYS A 251 -5.07 -0.15 -15.48
CA CYS A 251 -4.70 -1.11 -16.52
C CYS A 251 -4.37 -2.51 -15.96
N LEU A 252 -3.85 -2.55 -14.73
CA LEU A 252 -3.48 -3.76 -13.99
C LEU A 252 -4.59 -4.29 -13.06
N GLY A 253 -5.62 -3.50 -12.76
CA GLY A 253 -6.68 -3.85 -11.81
C GLY A 253 -6.20 -3.93 -10.35
N VAL A 254 -5.30 -3.04 -9.94
CA VAL A 254 -4.67 -3.02 -8.60
C VAL A 254 -4.73 -1.65 -7.96
N ASN A 255 -4.46 -1.57 -6.65
CA ASN A 255 -4.41 -0.30 -5.93
C ASN A 255 -3.11 0.46 -6.24
N PRO A 256 -3.15 1.76 -6.60
CA PRO A 256 -1.96 2.56 -6.88
C PRO A 256 -1.14 2.90 -5.62
N TYR A 257 -1.79 2.87 -4.45
CA TYR A 257 -1.22 3.32 -3.19
C TYR A 257 -1.39 2.28 -2.09
N GLN A 258 -0.38 2.18 -1.22
CA GLN A 258 -0.45 1.41 0.01
C GLN A 258 -1.28 2.14 1.07
N ALA A 259 -1.21 3.46 1.08
CA ALA A 259 -1.95 4.33 1.99
C ALA A 259 -2.24 5.67 1.32
N VAL A 260 -3.38 6.26 1.69
CA VAL A 260 -3.78 7.62 1.33
C VAL A 260 -4.19 8.33 2.62
N GLY A 261 -3.59 9.47 2.87
CA GLY A 261 -3.78 10.31 4.05
C GLY A 261 -3.86 11.77 3.66
N VAL A 262 -3.37 12.64 4.55
CA VAL A 262 -3.48 14.09 4.39
C VAL A 262 -2.12 14.68 4.03
N ALA A 263 -2.09 15.52 3.01
CA ALA A 263 -0.90 16.30 2.66
C ALA A 263 -0.52 17.25 3.80
N GLN A 264 0.79 17.41 4.01
CA GLN A 264 1.33 18.33 5.00
C GLN A 264 1.36 19.77 4.48
N GLN A 265 1.44 20.71 5.42
CA GLN A 265 1.74 22.10 5.09
C GLN A 265 3.22 22.24 4.75
N GLN A 266 3.50 22.93 3.65
CA GLN A 266 4.87 23.21 3.23
C GLN A 266 5.56 24.07 4.28
N THR A 267 6.80 23.72 4.62
CA THR A 267 7.66 24.50 5.52
C THR A 267 8.99 24.81 4.83
N SER A 268 9.78 25.72 5.40
CA SER A 268 11.13 26.02 4.91
C SER A 268 12.12 24.85 5.04
N ALA A 269 11.74 23.77 5.74
CA ALA A 269 12.54 22.56 5.86
C ALA A 269 12.43 21.62 4.63
N TRP A 270 11.48 21.89 3.73
CA TRP A 270 11.33 21.11 2.50
C TRP A 270 12.33 21.63 1.47
N THR A 271 13.46 20.94 1.35
CA THR A 271 14.51 21.30 0.40
C THR A 271 15.20 20.04 -0.13
N CYS A 272 15.76 20.14 -1.33
CA CYS A 272 16.68 19.15 -1.89
C CYS A 272 18.15 19.50 -1.59
N ASP A 273 18.42 20.67 -1.00
CA ASP A 273 19.78 21.10 -0.65
C ASP A 273 20.44 20.13 0.33
N GLY A 274 21.71 19.81 0.08
CA GLY A 274 22.47 18.88 0.92
C GLY A 274 22.01 17.42 0.83
N THR A 275 21.17 17.08 -0.15
CA THR A 275 20.92 15.68 -0.50
C THR A 275 22.00 15.18 -1.47
N PRO A 276 22.47 13.93 -1.35
CA PRO A 276 23.53 13.41 -2.21
C PRO A 276 23.12 13.44 -3.69
N ASP A 277 24.09 13.71 -4.56
CA ASP A 277 23.94 13.60 -6.02
C ASP A 277 23.73 12.12 -6.42
N PRO A 278 23.25 11.85 -7.66
CA PRO A 278 23.06 10.48 -8.14
C PRO A 278 24.34 9.63 -8.01
N GLY A 279 24.31 8.62 -7.14
CA GLY A 279 25.42 7.66 -6.96
C GLY A 279 26.42 7.98 -5.84
N ASP A 280 26.30 9.12 -5.17
CA ASP A 280 27.22 9.49 -4.09
C ASP A 280 26.98 8.67 -2.81
N ALA A 281 28.07 8.34 -2.12
CA ALA A 281 28.01 7.72 -0.80
C ALA A 281 27.57 8.74 0.25
N CYS A 282 26.70 8.34 1.18
CA CYS A 282 26.43 9.09 2.42
C CYS A 282 27.74 9.31 3.20
N SER A 283 28.44 10.42 2.96
CA SER A 283 29.60 10.80 3.75
C SER A 283 29.15 11.64 4.96
N GLY A 284 28.88 10.98 6.08
CA GLY A 284 29.03 11.61 7.40
C GLY A 284 27.90 12.49 7.94
N SER A 285 26.65 12.30 7.52
CA SER A 285 25.49 12.87 8.25
C SER A 285 24.55 11.74 8.72
N ILE A 286 23.85 11.99 9.84
CA ILE A 286 22.92 11.09 10.56
C ILE A 286 21.85 10.41 9.66
N ALA A 287 21.73 10.80 8.39
CA ALA A 287 20.72 10.34 7.45
C ALA A 287 20.91 8.91 6.92
N CYS A 288 22.01 8.21 7.22
CA CYS A 288 22.28 6.88 6.67
C CYS A 288 22.01 5.70 7.65
N GLU A 289 21.41 5.95 8.82
CA GLU A 289 20.81 4.90 9.66
C GLU A 289 19.28 5.02 9.62
N THR A 290 18.65 4.04 8.96
CA THR A 290 17.20 3.76 8.97
C THR A 290 16.30 4.97 8.69
N GLY A 291 16.23 5.39 7.43
CA GLY A 291 15.25 6.36 6.98
C GLY A 291 13.80 5.84 7.07
N THR A 292 13.03 6.41 7.99
CA THR A 292 11.54 6.36 7.99
C THR A 292 10.94 7.78 8.04
N PRO A 293 9.79 8.03 7.37
CA PRO A 293 9.42 9.39 6.98
C PRO A 293 8.93 10.22 8.14
N VAL A 294 9.41 11.46 8.22
CA VAL A 294 8.91 12.49 9.13
C VAL A 294 7.67 13.13 8.49
N PHE A 295 6.48 12.80 9.02
CA PHE A 295 5.30 13.66 8.92
C PHE A 295 5.29 14.60 10.12
N SER A 296 5.47 15.91 9.88
CA SER A 296 5.47 16.93 10.92
C SER A 296 4.23 17.82 10.81
N SER A 297 3.55 18.02 11.93
CA SER A 297 2.47 18.98 12.11
C SER A 297 2.97 20.11 13.02
N THR A 298 3.10 21.32 12.48
CA THR A 298 3.34 22.53 13.28
C THR A 298 2.19 23.52 13.12
N THR A 299 1.73 23.99 14.28
CA THR A 299 0.67 24.97 14.52
C THR A 299 1.17 26.41 14.42
N THR A 300 0.42 27.28 13.76
CA THR A 300 0.50 28.74 13.97
C THR A 300 -0.91 29.34 14.03
N SER A 301 -1.07 30.26 14.98
CA SER A 301 -2.35 30.73 15.51
C SER A 301 -2.94 31.94 14.74
N GLY A 302 -4.16 31.78 14.22
CA GLY A 302 -5.25 32.78 14.10
C GLY A 302 -5.20 33.85 12.98
N PRO A 303 -6.32 34.54 12.65
CA PRO A 303 -7.69 34.41 13.20
C PRO A 303 -8.82 34.15 12.17
N THR A 304 -9.91 33.57 12.67
CA THR A 304 -11.33 33.61 12.24
C THR A 304 -11.68 33.72 10.75
N SER A 305 -12.15 32.61 10.17
CA SER A 305 -13.37 32.63 9.33
C SER A 305 -14.10 31.29 9.44
N THR A 306 -15.42 31.39 9.55
CA THR A 306 -16.37 30.30 9.83
C THR A 306 -16.45 29.29 8.68
N SER A 307 -16.00 28.06 8.90
CA SER A 307 -16.55 26.88 8.21
C SER A 307 -16.41 25.64 9.10
N THR A 308 -17.46 24.83 9.09
CA THR A 308 -17.80 23.74 10.01
C THR A 308 -16.68 22.68 10.19
N PRO A 309 -16.41 22.17 11.41
CA PRO A 309 -15.34 21.20 11.64
C PRO A 309 -15.69 19.77 11.17
N PRO A 310 -14.72 18.98 10.67
CA PRO A 310 -14.86 17.55 10.45
C PRO A 310 -14.91 16.78 11.78
N PRO A 311 -15.48 15.55 11.82
CA PRO A 311 -15.88 14.89 13.06
C PRO A 311 -14.68 14.41 13.90
N VAL A 312 -14.79 14.60 15.22
CA VAL A 312 -13.84 14.13 16.25
C VAL A 312 -13.82 12.60 16.27
N ALA A 313 -12.65 11.99 16.13
CA ALA A 313 -12.49 10.54 16.30
C ALA A 313 -12.94 10.12 17.72
N THR A 314 -13.89 9.20 17.80
CA THR A 314 -14.48 8.75 19.07
C THR A 314 -13.51 7.77 19.74
N GLY A 315 -13.11 8.03 20.99
CA GLY A 315 -12.24 7.12 21.75
C GLY A 315 -12.93 5.80 22.10
N VAL A 316 -12.15 4.74 22.18
CA VAL A 316 -12.56 3.36 22.48
C VAL A 316 -11.97 2.89 23.82
N THR A 317 -12.57 1.85 24.37
CA THR A 317 -12.03 1.12 25.51
C THR A 317 -11.34 -0.14 25.03
N ILE A 318 -10.12 -0.42 25.48
CA ILE A 318 -9.41 -1.66 25.15
C ILE A 318 -9.54 -2.64 26.32
N ARG A 319 -10.06 -3.84 26.07
CA ARG A 319 -10.30 -4.87 27.11
C ARG A 319 -9.59 -6.17 26.75
N PRO A 320 -9.01 -6.91 27.71
CA PRO A 320 -8.53 -8.27 27.46
C PRO A 320 -9.65 -9.14 26.88
N GLY A 321 -9.31 -10.04 25.95
CA GLY A 321 -10.27 -10.92 25.26
C GLY A 321 -11.14 -11.72 26.22
N ALA A 322 -10.56 -12.11 27.35
CA ALA A 322 -11.19 -12.90 28.41
C ALA A 322 -12.02 -12.08 29.43
N SER A 323 -12.10 -10.75 29.31
CA SER A 323 -12.84 -9.90 30.27
C SER A 323 -13.65 -8.80 29.58
N SER A 324 -14.86 -8.58 30.08
CA SER A 324 -15.71 -7.44 29.69
C SER A 324 -15.72 -6.32 30.73
N THR A 325 -15.15 -6.54 31.92
CA THR A 325 -15.18 -5.61 33.06
C THR A 325 -13.80 -5.03 33.39
N THR A 326 -12.75 -5.46 32.69
CA THR A 326 -11.37 -5.05 32.90
C THR A 326 -10.86 -4.31 31.66
N CYS A 327 -10.15 -3.21 31.88
CA CYS A 327 -9.75 -2.24 30.88
C CYS A 327 -8.25 -1.97 30.92
N LEU A 328 -7.64 -1.83 29.74
CA LEU A 328 -6.29 -1.31 29.58
C LEU A 328 -6.26 0.13 30.09
N THR A 329 -5.39 0.39 31.06
CA THR A 329 -5.37 1.64 31.81
C THR A 329 -3.95 2.17 31.92
N ALA A 330 -3.77 3.45 31.58
CA ALA A 330 -2.54 4.15 31.88
C ALA A 330 -2.54 4.66 33.34
N SER A 331 -1.51 4.35 34.12
CA SER A 331 -1.48 4.66 35.56
C SER A 331 -1.46 6.16 35.90
N SER A 332 -0.92 7.01 35.02
CA SER A 332 -0.93 8.48 35.12
C SER A 332 -0.66 9.13 33.76
N ASN A 333 -0.87 10.45 33.64
CA ASN A 333 -0.53 11.23 32.43
C ASN A 333 0.91 11.77 32.48
N THR A 334 1.88 10.88 32.65
CA THR A 334 3.31 11.21 32.68
C THR A 334 4.10 10.21 31.84
N ASP A 335 5.21 10.65 31.24
CA ASP A 335 6.08 9.76 30.48
C ASP A 335 6.67 8.69 31.38
N GLY A 336 6.63 7.44 30.93
CA GLY A 336 7.03 6.27 31.70
C GLY A 336 5.93 5.74 32.64
N ALA A 337 4.72 6.30 32.62
CA ALA A 337 3.62 5.75 33.40
C ALA A 337 3.28 4.34 32.90
N THR A 338 3.17 3.40 33.84
CA THR A 338 2.89 1.99 33.52
C THR A 338 1.52 1.82 32.88
N VAL A 339 1.42 0.84 31.97
CA VAL A 339 0.13 0.40 31.40
C VAL A 339 -0.27 -0.91 32.08
N VAL A 340 -1.43 -0.88 32.72
CA VAL A 340 -1.95 -1.96 33.57
C VAL A 340 -3.36 -2.34 33.14
N VAL A 341 -3.90 -3.42 33.72
CA VAL A 341 -5.33 -3.69 33.71
C VAL A 341 -6.00 -3.24 35.00
N GLU A 342 -7.12 -2.54 34.88
CA GLU A 342 -7.97 -2.09 36.00
C GLU A 342 -9.45 -2.35 35.70
N PRO A 343 -10.35 -2.35 36.70
CA PRO A 343 -11.78 -2.32 36.47
C PRO A 343 -12.17 -1.17 35.53
N CYS A 344 -13.02 -1.46 34.56
CA CYS A 344 -13.55 -0.47 33.63
C CYS A 344 -14.40 0.57 34.38
N THR A 345 -14.14 1.83 34.10
CA THR A 345 -14.78 2.99 34.71
C THR A 345 -15.27 3.93 33.61
N THR A 346 -16.53 4.37 33.71
CA THR A 346 -17.12 5.27 32.72
C THR A 346 -16.44 6.63 32.71
N ASN A 347 -16.20 7.19 31.53
CA ASN A 347 -15.58 8.52 31.34
C ASN A 347 -14.18 8.66 31.94
N ASN A 348 -13.44 7.56 32.11
CA ASN A 348 -12.06 7.62 32.59
C ASN A 348 -11.09 7.84 31.43
N ALA A 349 -10.48 9.04 31.38
CA ALA A 349 -9.52 9.42 30.35
C ALA A 349 -8.28 8.49 30.28
N ALA A 350 -7.95 7.78 31.37
CA ALA A 350 -6.86 6.81 31.41
C ALA A 350 -7.20 5.46 30.74
N GLN A 351 -8.49 5.23 30.46
CA GLN A 351 -9.04 4.02 29.83
C GLN A 351 -9.63 4.29 28.45
N THR A 352 -9.66 5.56 28.04
CA THR A 352 -10.13 6.00 26.72
C THR A 352 -8.94 6.08 25.78
N TRP A 353 -8.87 5.11 24.87
CA TRP A 353 -7.82 5.01 23.87
C TRP A 353 -8.32 5.50 22.52
N VAL A 354 -7.50 6.21 21.75
CA VAL A 354 -7.83 6.64 20.39
C VAL A 354 -6.84 5.96 19.46
N GLN A 355 -7.32 5.14 18.55
CA GLN A 355 -6.47 4.64 17.48
C GLN A 355 -6.25 5.74 16.44
N ASN A 356 -4.99 6.11 16.23
CA ASN A 356 -4.60 7.07 15.20
C ASN A 356 -3.49 6.43 14.34
N GLY A 357 -3.87 5.89 13.19
CA GLY A 357 -2.96 5.08 12.37
C GLY A 357 -2.48 3.84 13.14
N GLN A 358 -1.16 3.73 13.31
CA GLN A 358 -0.50 2.66 14.07
C GLN A 358 -0.32 2.98 15.56
N THR A 359 -0.77 4.14 16.04
CA THR A 359 -0.61 4.50 17.46
C THR A 359 -1.91 4.30 18.22
N LEU A 360 -1.79 3.91 19.49
CA LEU A 360 -2.89 3.85 20.45
C LEU A 360 -2.68 4.95 21.48
N LEU A 361 -3.46 6.03 21.36
CA LEU A 361 -3.31 7.24 22.17
C LEU A 361 -4.16 7.17 23.43
N VAL A 362 -3.66 7.73 24.53
CA VAL A 362 -4.39 8.01 25.76
C VAL A 362 -4.06 9.44 26.22
N PHE A 363 -4.97 10.07 26.95
CA PHE A 363 -4.85 11.49 27.37
C PHE A 363 -4.63 12.51 26.23
N GLY A 364 -4.87 12.11 24.98
CA GLY A 364 -4.77 12.97 23.79
C GLY A 364 -3.37 13.13 23.20
N ASN A 365 -2.30 12.86 23.95
CA ASN A 365 -0.91 12.99 23.47
C ASN A 365 0.07 11.94 23.99
N LYS A 366 -0.40 10.91 24.70
CA LYS A 366 0.44 9.79 25.16
C LYS A 366 0.14 8.55 24.35
N CYS A 367 1.14 7.78 23.99
CA CYS A 367 1.01 6.59 23.16
C CYS A 367 1.36 5.35 23.98
N LEU A 368 0.67 4.24 23.71
CA LEU A 368 1.06 2.92 24.20
C LEU A 368 2.46 2.60 23.68
N ASP A 369 3.39 2.28 24.58
CA ASP A 369 4.83 2.31 24.31
C ASP A 369 5.54 1.10 24.97
N VAL A 370 6.39 0.42 24.20
CA VAL A 370 7.27 -0.65 24.74
C VAL A 370 8.45 -0.01 25.45
N THR A 371 8.61 -0.26 26.76
CA THR A 371 9.64 0.40 27.56
C THR A 371 11.03 0.24 26.95
N ASN A 372 11.68 1.38 26.66
CA ASN A 372 13.00 1.49 26.02
C ASN A 372 13.12 0.88 24.62
N GLY A 373 12.00 0.54 23.95
CA GLY A 373 11.98 -0.03 22.61
C GLY A 373 12.78 -1.34 22.47
N VAL A 374 12.93 -2.11 23.56
CA VAL A 374 13.71 -3.35 23.55
C VAL A 374 12.97 -4.41 22.72
N THR A 375 13.58 -4.80 21.59
CA THR A 375 13.06 -5.83 20.68
C THR A 375 13.64 -7.21 20.98
N ASN A 376 13.07 -8.25 20.37
CA ASN A 376 13.48 -9.65 20.46
C ASN A 376 13.54 -10.18 21.91
N THR A 377 12.76 -9.59 22.81
CA THR A 377 12.79 -9.88 24.25
C THR A 377 11.37 -10.00 24.78
N ASN A 378 11.01 -11.21 25.19
CA ASN A 378 9.72 -11.48 25.84
C ASN A 378 9.67 -10.86 27.24
N GLY A 379 8.51 -10.30 27.60
CA GLY A 379 8.24 -9.79 28.94
C GLY A 379 8.64 -8.33 29.17
N VAL A 380 9.09 -7.62 28.13
CA VAL A 380 9.33 -6.16 28.21
C VAL A 380 8.00 -5.48 28.54
N LYS A 381 8.02 -4.64 29.57
CA LYS A 381 6.81 -4.02 30.10
C LYS A 381 6.33 -2.85 29.25
N MET A 382 5.03 -2.63 29.32
CA MET A 382 4.37 -1.52 28.66
C MET A 382 4.34 -0.29 29.55
N GLN A 383 4.57 0.85 28.91
CA GLN A 383 4.38 2.18 29.46
C GLN A 383 3.56 3.02 28.50
N ILE A 384 3.28 4.25 28.91
CA ILE A 384 2.95 5.31 27.98
C ILE A 384 4.11 6.28 27.89
N TRP A 385 4.27 6.88 26.73
CA TRP A 385 5.22 7.95 26.50
C TRP A 385 4.58 9.04 25.65
N THR A 386 5.11 10.25 25.68
CA THR A 386 4.69 11.31 24.76
C THR A 386 4.74 10.74 23.36
N CYS A 387 3.59 10.79 22.67
CA CYS A 387 3.48 10.28 21.30
C CYS A 387 4.54 10.96 20.46
N THR A 388 5.45 10.17 19.91
CA THR A 388 6.42 10.68 18.96
C THR A 388 5.72 10.83 17.62
N PRO A 389 5.54 12.07 17.11
CA PRO A 389 4.82 12.28 15.86
C PRO A 389 5.47 11.53 14.70
N GLY A 390 4.66 11.00 13.78
CA GLY A 390 5.18 10.21 12.65
C GLY A 390 5.64 8.82 13.07
N GLN A 391 6.77 8.35 12.50
CA GLN A 391 7.33 7.03 12.80
C GLN A 391 8.45 7.03 13.87
N GLY A 392 8.62 8.11 14.63
CA GLY A 392 9.84 8.36 15.41
C GLY A 392 10.07 7.51 16.67
N ASP A 393 9.15 6.62 17.02
CA ASP A 393 9.41 5.58 18.02
C ASP A 393 8.69 4.30 17.64
N ALA A 394 9.45 3.33 17.12
CA ALA A 394 8.91 2.02 16.75
C ALA A 394 8.21 1.36 17.95
N ALA A 395 8.63 1.65 19.19
CA ALA A 395 8.02 1.14 20.42
C ALA A 395 6.55 1.54 20.58
N GLN A 396 6.07 2.53 19.83
CA GLN A 396 4.71 3.07 19.92
C GLN A 396 3.77 2.60 18.81
N HIS A 397 4.25 1.75 17.90
CA HIS A 397 3.49 1.35 16.72
C HIS A 397 2.88 -0.04 16.85
N TRP A 398 1.61 -0.12 16.53
CA TRP A 398 0.75 -1.26 16.74
C TRP A 398 -0.06 -1.53 15.47
N SER A 399 -0.11 -2.80 15.08
CA SER A 399 -0.96 -3.32 14.03
C SER A 399 -2.04 -4.16 14.69
N ILE A 400 -3.30 -3.73 14.55
CA ILE A 400 -4.45 -4.48 15.06
C ILE A 400 -4.92 -5.42 13.96
N THR A 401 -4.85 -6.73 14.22
CA THR A 401 -5.23 -7.76 13.26
C THR A 401 -6.73 -8.04 13.32
N SER A 402 -7.25 -8.72 12.29
CA SER A 402 -8.64 -9.22 12.27
C SER A 402 -8.93 -10.24 13.37
N THR A 403 -7.89 -10.87 13.93
CA THR A 403 -7.97 -11.79 15.08
C THR A 403 -7.97 -11.09 16.43
N LYS A 404 -8.13 -9.76 16.45
CA LYS A 404 -8.12 -8.95 17.68
C LYS A 404 -6.78 -8.99 18.41
N THR A 405 -5.70 -9.23 17.69
CA THR A 405 -4.33 -9.18 18.22
C THR A 405 -3.76 -7.79 17.98
N ILE A 406 -3.09 -7.21 18.97
CA ILE A 406 -2.39 -5.93 18.84
C ILE A 406 -0.90 -6.25 18.73
N GLN A 407 -0.41 -6.36 17.50
CA GLN A 407 0.98 -6.70 17.21
C GLN A 407 1.86 -5.46 17.23
N TRP A 408 3.05 -5.54 17.82
CA TRP A 408 4.06 -4.50 17.71
C TRP A 408 4.51 -4.40 16.24
N ALA A 409 4.19 -3.29 15.59
CA ALA A 409 4.34 -3.15 14.14
C ALA A 409 5.81 -3.31 13.71
N GLY A 410 6.04 -4.19 12.74
CA GLY A 410 7.39 -4.52 12.27
C GLY A 410 8.17 -5.48 13.19
N GLN A 411 7.63 -5.86 14.34
CA GLN A 411 8.24 -6.79 15.29
C GLN A 411 7.48 -8.12 15.36
N THR A 412 8.06 -9.09 16.06
CA THR A 412 7.48 -10.44 16.23
C THR A 412 6.60 -10.57 17.46
N GLU A 413 6.57 -9.54 18.29
CA GLU A 413 5.90 -9.52 19.58
C GLU A 413 4.54 -8.82 19.51
N CYS A 414 3.64 -9.24 20.40
CA CYS A 414 2.28 -8.79 20.51
C CYS A 414 2.04 -8.28 21.94
N LEU A 415 1.09 -7.36 22.07
CA LEU A 415 0.59 -6.92 23.36
C LEU A 415 0.00 -8.13 24.11
N ASP A 416 0.52 -8.39 25.30
CA ASP A 416 0.27 -9.61 26.05
C ASP A 416 -0.17 -9.28 27.47
N LEU A 417 -1.30 -9.86 27.89
CA LEU A 417 -1.73 -9.84 29.27
C LEU A 417 -0.77 -10.68 30.10
N SER A 418 0.13 -10.01 30.85
CA SER A 418 1.19 -10.68 31.64
C SER A 418 0.66 -11.84 32.46
N GLY A 419 1.05 -13.06 32.08
CA GLY A 419 0.65 -14.31 32.74
C GLY A 419 -0.85 -14.60 32.73
N GLY A 420 -1.63 -13.95 31.85
CA GLY A 420 -3.08 -14.07 31.76
C GLY A 420 -3.85 -13.53 32.98
N ARG A 421 -3.21 -12.72 33.83
CA ARG A 421 -3.79 -12.28 35.11
C ARG A 421 -4.61 -11.00 34.96
N LEU A 422 -5.87 -11.06 35.38
CA LEU A 422 -6.81 -9.92 35.35
C LEU A 422 -6.84 -9.09 36.64
N THR A 423 -5.92 -9.34 37.57
CA THR A 423 -5.82 -8.60 38.83
C THR A 423 -5.54 -7.12 38.56
N SER A 424 -6.25 -6.21 39.24
CA SER A 424 -5.96 -4.76 39.25
C SER A 424 -4.46 -4.50 39.38
N GLY A 425 -3.93 -3.60 38.56
CA GLY A 425 -2.53 -3.20 38.57
C GLY A 425 -1.59 -4.20 37.90
N ASN A 426 -2.07 -5.32 37.33
CA ASN A 426 -1.20 -6.21 36.56
C ASN A 426 -0.68 -5.47 35.31
N GLN A 427 0.63 -5.27 35.25
CA GLN A 427 1.27 -4.52 34.17
C GLN A 427 1.33 -5.34 32.89
N ILE A 428 1.00 -4.72 31.77
CA ILE A 428 1.02 -5.34 30.44
C ILE A 428 2.46 -5.46 29.94
N GLN A 429 2.69 -6.43 29.07
CA GLN A 429 3.99 -6.68 28.45
C GLN A 429 3.84 -6.92 26.95
N VAL A 430 4.97 -6.99 26.25
CA VAL A 430 5.05 -7.65 24.94
C VAL A 430 5.57 -9.08 25.10
N TRP A 431 5.07 -9.97 24.24
CA TRP A 431 5.52 -11.35 24.14
C TRP A 431 5.43 -11.81 22.69
N LEU A 432 6.26 -12.76 22.27
CA LEU A 432 6.20 -13.36 20.93
C LEU A 432 4.75 -13.66 20.54
N CYS A 433 4.35 -13.19 19.36
CA CYS A 433 3.01 -13.39 18.84
C CYS A 433 2.74 -14.89 18.64
N GLU A 434 1.70 -15.40 19.29
CA GLU A 434 1.32 -16.80 19.25
C GLU A 434 -0.14 -16.93 18.78
N ASN A 435 -0.34 -17.66 17.69
CA ASN A 435 -1.68 -17.84 17.13
C ASN A 435 -2.59 -18.58 18.12
N GLY A 436 -3.74 -17.99 18.45
CA GLY A 436 -4.71 -18.55 19.40
C GLY A 436 -4.36 -18.35 20.87
N ASN A 437 -3.32 -17.57 21.20
CA ASN A 437 -3.00 -17.25 22.59
C ASN A 437 -4.04 -16.27 23.16
N ALA A 438 -4.81 -16.75 24.15
CA ALA A 438 -5.89 -15.99 24.78
C ALA A 438 -5.42 -14.71 25.51
N ASN A 439 -4.14 -14.63 25.89
CA ASN A 439 -3.55 -13.46 26.55
C ASN A 439 -3.26 -12.31 25.57
N GLN A 440 -3.27 -12.59 24.26
CA GLN A 440 -2.93 -11.64 23.19
C GLN A 440 -4.17 -11.19 22.39
N VAL A 441 -5.37 -11.50 22.89
CA VAL A 441 -6.64 -11.08 22.31
C VAL A 441 -7.14 -9.84 23.04
N TRP A 442 -7.54 -8.80 22.30
CA TRP A 442 -7.98 -7.51 22.85
C TRP A 442 -9.24 -7.01 22.15
N ASN A 443 -10.30 -6.74 22.91
CA ASN A 443 -11.54 -6.17 22.40
C ASN A 443 -11.48 -4.64 22.47
N LEU A 444 -11.58 -3.98 21.32
CA LEU A 444 -11.78 -2.52 21.22
C LEU A 444 -13.29 -2.26 21.18
N VAL A 445 -13.84 -1.59 22.19
CA VAL A 445 -15.29 -1.40 22.39
C VAL A 445 -15.68 0.02 22.72
#